data_AF-A0AAU9CZ80-F1
#
_entry.id   AF-A0AAU9CZ80-F1
#
_cell.length_a   1.000
_cell.length_b   1.000
_cell.length_c   1.000
_cell.angle_alpha   90.00
_cell.angle_beta   90.00
_cell.angle_gamma   90.00
#
_symmetry.space_group_name_H-M   'P 1'
#
loop_
_entity.id
_entity.type
_entity.pdbx_description
1 polymer ?
#
loop_
_entity_poly.entity_id
_entity_poly.type
_entity_poly.pdbx_seq_one_letter_code
_entity_poly.pdbx_strand_id
1 'polypeptide(L)'
;MNLAELKKNIFSIYKKEFKKNGFNISGNTFRKKENGFVKVFNIQLSQFNFYISDNLFSCSYCINIGLFYPEAYNFSFSEFYTDDVLEEMVPPKNPKESDCQFSSRGHEILGTLKSYVINNNTDIAIFIELITKEIKNVFIPFFEELVDLEDCKVLLNKYLKSDAVDIWTALAYTSLGKHYLAKELVLDVLKKNEVKPRIKKRIIHWIESKGVDLGVPNDDDEQNKIDISSGRYP
;
A
#
# COMPACT_ATOMS: atom_id res chain seq x y z
N MET A 1 -15.90 1.61 32.87
CA MET A 1 -15.45 0.97 31.62
C MET A 1 -13.93 0.93 31.61
N ASN A 2 -13.32 -0.23 31.41
CA ASN A 2 -11.86 -0.35 31.34
C ASN A 2 -11.35 -0.23 29.89
N LEU A 3 -10.03 -0.13 29.70
CA LEU A 3 -9.42 0.02 28.37
C LEU A 3 -9.77 -1.12 27.40
N ALA A 4 -9.91 -2.35 27.89
CA ALA A 4 -10.22 -3.51 27.06
C ALA A 4 -11.66 -3.44 26.52
N GLU A 5 -12.61 -3.05 27.37
CA GLU A 5 -14.00 -2.82 27.03
C GLU A 5 -14.16 -1.66 26.04
N LEU A 6 -13.44 -0.56 26.28
CA LEU A 6 -13.42 0.57 25.36
C LEU A 6 -12.89 0.17 23.97
N LYS A 7 -11.75 -0.52 23.92
CA LYS A 7 -11.19 -1.05 22.66
C LYS A 7 -12.24 -1.92 21.96
N LYS A 8 -12.86 -2.86 22.68
CA LYS A 8 -13.90 -3.74 22.12
C LYS A 8 -15.06 -2.95 21.51
N ASN A 9 -15.51 -1.87 22.17
CA ASN A 9 -16.58 -1.01 21.68
C ASN A 9 -16.19 -0.22 20.43
N ILE A 10 -14.99 0.35 20.38
CA ILE A 10 -14.47 1.04 19.19
C ILE A 10 -14.41 0.07 18.01
N PHE A 11 -13.72 -1.06 18.21
CA PHE A 11 -13.54 -2.05 17.18
C PHE A 11 -14.87 -2.62 16.69
N SER A 12 -15.87 -2.80 17.56
CA SER A 12 -17.17 -3.34 17.14
C SER A 12 -17.91 -2.41 16.15
N ILE A 13 -17.77 -1.09 16.30
CA ILE A 13 -18.36 -0.08 15.40
C ILE A 13 -17.72 -0.17 14.02
N TYR A 14 -16.38 -0.08 13.95
CA TYR A 14 -15.66 -0.24 12.68
C TYR A 14 -15.97 -1.58 12.03
N LYS A 15 -15.94 -2.68 12.79
CA LYS A 15 -16.23 -4.03 12.28
C LYS A 15 -17.61 -4.12 11.67
N LYS A 16 -18.63 -3.58 12.34
CA LYS A 16 -20.00 -3.61 11.84
C LYS A 16 -20.12 -2.90 10.49
N GLU A 17 -19.60 -1.68 10.38
CA GLU A 17 -19.77 -0.88 9.16
C GLU A 17 -18.85 -1.35 8.01
N PHE A 18 -17.59 -1.70 8.27
CA PHE A 18 -16.71 -2.22 7.23
C PHE A 18 -17.15 -3.61 6.72
N LYS A 19 -17.66 -4.48 7.59
CA LYS A 19 -18.17 -5.80 7.16
C LYS A 19 -19.36 -5.67 6.21
N LYS A 20 -20.26 -4.72 6.46
CA LYS A 20 -21.39 -4.43 5.54
C LYS A 20 -20.91 -4.00 4.16
N ASN A 21 -19.74 -3.36 4.08
CA ASN A 21 -19.16 -2.85 2.84
C ASN A 21 -18.16 -3.83 2.18
N GLY A 22 -18.21 -5.11 2.56
CA GLY A 22 -17.46 -6.18 1.92
C GLY A 22 -16.02 -6.36 2.40
N PHE A 23 -15.62 -5.70 3.51
CA PHE A 23 -14.29 -5.91 4.07
C PHE A 23 -14.21 -7.22 4.86
N ASN A 24 -13.14 -7.97 4.63
CA ASN A 24 -12.68 -9.06 5.50
C ASN A 24 -11.86 -8.48 6.66
N ILE A 25 -12.05 -9.01 7.86
CA ILE A 25 -11.58 -8.41 9.11
C ILE A 25 -10.73 -9.43 9.87
N SER A 26 -9.51 -9.05 10.26
CA SER A 26 -8.71 -9.80 11.23
C SER A 26 -7.99 -8.83 12.17
N GLY A 27 -8.23 -9.00 13.48
CA GLY A 27 -7.71 -8.11 14.51
C GLY A 27 -8.19 -6.67 14.32
N ASN A 28 -7.23 -5.77 14.12
CA ASN A 28 -7.40 -4.34 13.87
C ASN A 28 -7.24 -3.96 12.38
N THR A 29 -7.12 -4.94 11.48
CA THR A 29 -6.98 -4.72 10.04
C THR A 29 -8.19 -5.19 9.27
N PHE A 30 -8.64 -4.36 8.34
CA PHE A 30 -9.80 -4.54 7.49
C PHE A 30 -9.29 -4.50 6.05
N ARG A 31 -9.66 -5.49 5.25
CA ARG A 31 -9.18 -5.68 3.89
C ARG A 31 -10.34 -5.83 2.93
N LYS A 32 -10.28 -5.18 1.77
CA LYS A 32 -11.20 -5.44 0.66
C LYS A 32 -10.38 -5.70 -0.59
N LYS A 33 -10.56 -6.88 -1.18
CA LYS A 33 -9.86 -7.26 -2.41
C LYS A 33 -10.60 -6.67 -3.60
N GLU A 34 -9.86 -6.01 -4.47
CA GLU A 34 -10.32 -5.57 -5.78
C GLU A 34 -9.48 -6.26 -6.87
N ASN A 35 -9.78 -6.00 -8.13
CA ASN A 35 -8.99 -6.57 -9.24
C ASN A 35 -7.62 -5.90 -9.33
N GLY A 36 -6.57 -6.64 -8.99
CA GLY A 36 -5.17 -6.20 -9.06
C GLY A 36 -4.62 -5.55 -7.79
N PHE A 37 -5.46 -5.27 -6.78
CA PHE A 37 -5.00 -4.66 -5.53
C PHE A 37 -5.91 -5.01 -4.34
N VAL A 38 -5.46 -4.66 -3.13
CA VAL A 38 -6.20 -4.82 -1.88
C VAL A 38 -6.19 -3.50 -1.13
N LYS A 39 -7.38 -3.03 -0.77
CA LYS A 39 -7.58 -1.91 0.15
C LYS A 39 -7.31 -2.39 1.56
N VAL A 40 -6.46 -1.68 2.29
CA VAL A 40 -6.13 -1.99 3.68
C VAL A 40 -6.50 -0.80 4.56
N PHE A 41 -7.27 -1.05 5.60
CA PHE A 41 -7.57 -0.09 6.64
C PHE A 41 -7.09 -0.68 7.97
N ASN A 42 -6.32 0.08 8.74
CA ASN A 42 -5.79 -0.36 10.03
C ASN A 42 -6.09 0.67 11.13
N ILE A 43 -6.55 0.17 12.28
CA ILE A 43 -6.69 0.98 13.48
C ILE A 43 -5.47 0.71 14.35
N GLN A 44 -4.56 1.68 14.42
CA GLN A 44 -3.33 1.55 15.18
C GLN A 44 -3.47 2.26 16.53
N LEU A 45 -3.42 1.47 17.59
CA LEU A 45 -3.35 2.00 18.94
C LEU A 45 -1.95 2.55 19.23
N SER A 46 -1.88 3.66 19.98
CA SER A 46 -0.60 4.16 20.49
C SER A 46 0.06 3.16 21.43
N GLN A 47 1.39 3.11 21.40
CA GLN A 47 2.19 2.37 22.38
C GLN A 47 2.21 3.09 23.75
N PHE A 48 1.93 4.40 23.77
CA PHE A 48 1.88 5.23 24.97
C PHE A 48 0.47 5.27 25.59
N ASN A 49 -0.28 4.16 25.52
CA ASN A 49 -1.55 4.05 26.22
C ASN A 49 -1.27 3.68 27.67
N PHE A 50 -1.59 4.57 28.61
CA PHE A 50 -1.24 4.41 30.02
C PHE A 50 -2.46 4.48 30.94
N TYR A 51 -2.36 3.72 32.03
CA TYR A 51 -3.13 3.96 33.24
C TYR A 51 -2.29 4.86 34.14
N ILE A 52 -2.83 6.02 34.51
CA ILE A 52 -2.19 6.94 35.47
C ILE A 52 -2.53 6.50 36.91
N SER A 53 -3.73 5.96 37.12
CA SER A 53 -4.17 5.35 38.38
C SER A 53 -5.36 4.41 38.13
N ASP A 54 -5.84 3.71 39.17
CA ASP A 54 -6.96 2.76 39.10
C ASP A 54 -8.21 3.29 38.36
N ASN A 55 -8.36 4.62 38.34
CA ASN A 55 -9.49 5.29 37.70
C ASN A 55 -9.09 6.29 36.62
N LEU A 56 -7.81 6.43 36.23
CA LEU A 56 -7.37 7.32 35.16
C LEU A 56 -6.71 6.54 34.03
N PHE A 57 -7.38 6.51 32.87
CA PHE A 57 -6.80 5.95 31.65
C PHE A 57 -6.76 7.00 30.54
N SER A 58 -5.81 6.82 29.64
CA SER A 58 -5.76 7.50 28.34
C SER A 58 -5.49 6.47 27.25
N CYS A 59 -6.37 6.44 26.25
CA CYS A 59 -6.24 5.63 25.06
C CYS A 59 -6.19 6.54 23.84
N SER A 60 -5.10 6.50 23.09
CA SER A 60 -4.99 7.15 21.80
C SER A 60 -4.83 6.13 20.68
N TYR A 61 -5.43 6.45 19.53
CA TYR A 61 -5.28 5.66 18.32
C TYR A 61 -5.37 6.53 17.07
N CYS A 62 -4.75 6.04 16.00
CA CYS A 62 -4.85 6.60 14.67
C CYS A 62 -5.38 5.56 13.69
N ILE A 63 -5.73 6.06 12.52
CA ILE A 63 -6.25 5.28 11.42
C ILE A 63 -5.22 5.36 10.30
N ASN A 64 -4.86 4.22 9.74
CA ASN A 64 -3.99 4.12 8.59
C ASN A 64 -4.76 3.52 7.41
N ILE A 65 -4.41 3.98 6.21
CA ILE A 65 -4.96 3.55 4.94
C ILE A 65 -3.78 3.06 4.10
N GLY A 66 -3.94 1.90 3.47
CA GLY A 66 -2.95 1.36 2.56
C GLY A 66 -3.56 0.75 1.30
N LEU A 67 -2.76 0.75 0.24
CA LEU A 67 -3.03 0.03 -1.00
C LEU A 67 -1.93 -1.00 -1.22
N PHE A 68 -2.34 -2.26 -1.27
CA PHE A 68 -1.46 -3.40 -1.46
C PHE A 68 -1.63 -3.96 -2.88
N TYR A 69 -0.52 -4.04 -3.61
CA TYR A 69 -0.41 -4.56 -4.97
C TYR A 69 0.37 -5.87 -4.91
N PRO A 70 -0.31 -7.03 -4.93
CA PRO A 70 0.36 -8.33 -4.76
C PRO A 70 1.53 -8.54 -5.73
N GLU A 71 1.36 -8.14 -7.00
CA GLU A 71 2.37 -8.32 -8.05
C GLU A 71 3.54 -7.35 -7.94
N ALA A 72 3.34 -6.22 -7.28
CA ALA A 72 4.39 -5.23 -7.04
C ALA A 72 5.06 -5.43 -5.68
N TYR A 73 4.64 -6.41 -4.88
CA TYR A 73 5.13 -6.59 -3.52
C TYR A 73 6.65 -6.72 -3.48
N ASN A 74 7.20 -7.70 -4.20
CA ASN A 74 8.65 -7.89 -4.25
C ASN A 74 9.34 -6.66 -4.86
N PHE A 75 8.68 -5.93 -5.79
CA PHE A 75 9.31 -4.79 -6.50
C PHE A 75 9.69 -3.71 -5.52
N SER A 76 8.76 -3.44 -4.60
CA SER A 76 8.90 -2.35 -3.64
C SER A 76 9.96 -2.63 -2.57
N PHE A 77 10.37 -3.89 -2.42
CA PHE A 77 11.49 -4.28 -1.56
C PHE A 77 12.79 -4.45 -2.31
N SER A 78 12.77 -4.28 -3.63
CA SER A 78 13.88 -4.66 -4.49
C SER A 78 15.15 -3.83 -4.23
N GLU A 79 15.02 -2.60 -3.71
CA GLU A 79 16.18 -1.78 -3.32
C GLU A 79 16.90 -2.28 -2.07
N PHE A 80 16.24 -3.08 -1.24
CA PHE A 80 16.73 -3.47 0.09
C PHE A 80 17.25 -4.92 0.14
N TYR A 81 16.89 -5.75 -0.83
CA TYR A 81 17.23 -7.17 -0.83
C TYR A 81 17.89 -7.61 -2.14
N THR A 82 18.64 -8.71 -2.07
CA THR A 82 19.23 -9.39 -3.22
C THR A 82 18.17 -10.12 -4.04
N ASP A 83 18.46 -10.42 -5.31
CA ASP A 83 17.50 -11.08 -6.19
C ASP A 83 17.09 -12.46 -5.66
N ASP A 84 18.03 -13.24 -5.10
CA ASP A 84 17.72 -14.54 -4.45
C ASP A 84 16.66 -14.42 -3.34
N VAL A 85 16.73 -13.36 -2.52
CA VAL A 85 15.75 -13.13 -1.46
C VAL A 85 14.40 -12.73 -2.05
N LEU A 86 14.40 -11.90 -3.09
CA LEU A 86 13.18 -11.43 -3.75
C LEU A 86 12.43 -12.55 -4.47
N GLU A 87 13.13 -13.55 -4.99
CA GLU A 87 12.51 -14.73 -5.61
C GLU A 87 11.78 -15.60 -4.59
N GLU A 88 12.28 -15.69 -3.37
CA GLU A 88 11.64 -16.43 -2.27
C GLU A 88 10.51 -15.63 -1.58
N MET A 89 10.43 -14.31 -1.80
CA MET A 89 9.39 -13.50 -1.21
C MET A 89 8.02 -13.82 -1.79
N VAL A 90 7.11 -14.24 -0.91
CA VAL A 90 5.71 -14.52 -1.25
C VAL A 90 4.82 -13.40 -0.73
N PRO A 91 4.01 -12.76 -1.58
CA PRO A 91 3.04 -11.77 -1.15
C PRO A 91 2.10 -12.33 -0.06
N PRO A 92 1.91 -11.63 1.08
CA PRO A 92 1.06 -12.13 2.15
C PRO A 92 -0.40 -12.29 1.71
N LYS A 93 -1.02 -13.42 2.04
CA LYS A 93 -2.46 -13.67 1.76
C LYS A 93 -3.38 -12.68 2.46
N ASN A 94 -2.97 -12.18 3.64
CA ASN A 94 -3.71 -11.23 4.46
C ASN A 94 -2.82 -10.02 4.75
N PRO A 95 -2.59 -9.13 3.77
CA PRO A 95 -1.67 -8.03 3.92
C PRO A 95 -2.06 -7.12 5.08
N LYS A 96 -1.06 -6.64 5.80
CA LYS A 96 -1.15 -5.58 6.79
C LYS A 96 -0.79 -4.26 6.12
N GLU A 97 -1.03 -3.17 6.84
CA GLU A 97 -0.67 -1.84 6.33
C GLU A 97 0.84 -1.72 6.08
N SER A 98 1.68 -2.30 6.93
CA SER A 98 3.13 -2.38 6.73
C SER A 98 3.58 -3.10 5.45
N ASP A 99 2.71 -3.90 4.85
CA ASP A 99 3.02 -4.66 3.64
C ASP A 99 2.64 -3.88 2.37
N CYS A 100 1.91 -2.77 2.53
CA CYS A 100 1.35 -1.98 1.43
C CYS A 100 2.42 -1.11 0.77
N GLN A 101 2.35 -0.99 -0.56
CA GLN A 101 3.24 -0.13 -1.33
C GLN A 101 2.90 1.34 -1.10
N PHE A 102 1.61 1.64 -0.91
CA PHE A 102 1.18 2.90 -0.35
C PHE A 102 0.66 2.70 1.06
N SER A 103 1.14 3.50 1.98
CA SER A 103 0.57 3.65 3.31
C SER A 103 0.64 5.11 3.74
N SER A 104 -0.45 5.59 4.34
CA SER A 104 -0.50 6.91 4.95
C SER A 104 -1.55 6.93 6.06
N ARG A 105 -1.42 7.89 6.97
CA ARG A 105 -2.41 8.09 8.02
C ARG A 105 -3.66 8.70 7.41
N GLY A 106 -4.83 8.23 7.81
CA GLY A 106 -6.12 8.66 7.27
C GLY A 106 -6.30 10.18 7.27
N HIS A 107 -5.82 10.88 8.29
CA HIS A 107 -5.89 12.35 8.37
C HIS A 107 -5.10 13.09 7.29
N GLU A 108 -4.01 12.52 6.78
CA GLU A 108 -3.18 13.14 5.74
C GLU A 108 -3.90 13.12 4.39
N ILE A 109 -4.70 12.08 4.15
CA ILE A 109 -5.44 11.90 2.90
C ILE A 109 -6.82 12.57 2.97
N LEU A 110 -7.53 12.36 4.08
CA LEU A 110 -8.95 12.65 4.21
C LEU A 110 -9.24 13.93 5.01
N GLY A 111 -8.22 14.61 5.53
CA GLY A 111 -8.39 15.80 6.36
C GLY A 111 -9.15 15.54 7.67
N THR A 112 -9.18 14.28 8.13
CA THR A 112 -9.83 13.87 9.38
C THR A 112 -9.01 14.28 10.61
N LEU A 113 -9.48 13.94 11.80
CA LEU A 113 -8.68 14.07 13.02
C LEU A 113 -7.41 13.23 12.94
N LYS A 114 -6.28 13.84 13.34
CA LYS A 114 -4.95 13.20 13.36
C LYS A 114 -4.90 11.94 14.22
N SER A 115 -5.57 12.01 15.36
CA SER A 115 -5.69 10.91 16.32
C SER A 115 -6.88 11.18 17.23
N TYR A 116 -7.49 10.11 17.73
CA TYR A 116 -8.50 10.19 18.77
C TYR A 116 -7.84 9.94 20.12
N VAL A 117 -8.20 10.73 21.12
CA VAL A 117 -7.80 10.53 22.51
C VAL A 117 -9.06 10.30 23.32
N ILE A 118 -9.11 9.17 24.01
CA ILE A 118 -10.22 8.78 24.86
C ILE A 118 -9.69 8.65 26.28
N ASN A 119 -10.35 9.34 27.20
CA ASN A 119 -10.04 9.33 28.61
C ASN A 119 -11.35 9.27 29.42
N ASN A 120 -11.24 9.40 30.74
CA ASN A 120 -12.40 9.35 31.63
C ASN A 120 -13.47 10.43 31.36
N ASN A 121 -13.06 11.54 30.75
CA ASN A 121 -13.94 12.67 30.47
C ASN A 121 -14.58 12.58 29.08
N THR A 122 -14.26 11.54 28.31
CA THR A 122 -14.86 11.34 26.99
C THR A 122 -16.30 10.85 27.16
N ASP A 123 -17.26 11.64 26.68
CA ASP A 123 -18.61 11.17 26.47
C ASP A 123 -18.61 10.10 25.38
N ILE A 124 -18.90 8.87 25.80
CA ILE A 124 -18.84 7.69 24.94
C ILE A 124 -19.94 7.70 23.90
N ALA A 125 -21.14 8.22 24.21
CA ALA A 125 -22.23 8.28 23.25
C ALA A 125 -21.88 9.25 22.12
N ILE A 126 -21.39 10.44 22.47
CA ILE A 126 -20.94 11.46 21.49
C ILE A 126 -19.78 10.92 20.66
N PHE A 127 -18.81 10.25 21.30
CA PHE A 127 -17.67 9.69 20.60
C PHE A 127 -18.06 8.59 19.61
N ILE A 128 -19.01 7.71 19.98
CA ILE A 128 -19.54 6.68 19.08
C ILE A 128 -20.25 7.31 17.88
N GLU A 129 -21.03 8.36 18.10
CA GLU A 129 -21.70 9.09 17.02
C GLU A 129 -20.68 9.72 16.06
N LEU A 130 -19.65 10.38 16.59
CA LEU A 130 -18.56 10.97 15.82
C LEU A 130 -17.88 9.94 14.91
N ILE A 131 -17.42 8.82 15.50
CA ILE A 131 -16.74 7.76 14.74
C ILE A 131 -17.68 7.12 13.71
N THR A 132 -18.94 6.90 14.06
CA THR A 132 -19.92 6.33 13.12
C THR A 132 -20.13 7.26 11.93
N LYS A 133 -20.20 8.58 12.17
CA LYS A 133 -20.33 9.59 11.12
C LYS A 133 -19.09 9.63 10.22
N GLU A 134 -17.89 9.60 10.79
CA GLU A 134 -16.65 9.59 10.00
C GLU A 134 -16.51 8.30 9.17
N ILE A 135 -16.87 7.13 9.73
CA ILE A 135 -16.86 5.88 8.95
C ILE A 135 -17.77 6.00 7.73
N LYS A 136 -19.02 6.42 7.95
CA LYS A 136 -20.04 6.45 6.89
C LYS A 136 -19.84 7.55 5.86
N ASN A 137 -19.35 8.71 6.29
CA ASN A 137 -19.31 9.90 5.43
C ASN A 137 -17.91 10.19 4.89
N VAL A 138 -16.87 9.54 5.41
CA VAL A 138 -15.48 9.82 5.03
C VAL A 138 -14.76 8.54 4.63
N PHE A 139 -14.61 7.57 5.53
CA PHE A 139 -13.77 6.39 5.26
C PHE A 139 -14.37 5.43 4.23
N ILE A 140 -15.66 5.09 4.35
CA ILE A 140 -16.32 4.19 3.39
C ILE A 140 -16.39 4.83 1.99
N PRO A 141 -16.90 6.07 1.83
CA PRO A 141 -16.94 6.72 0.52
C PRO A 141 -15.57 6.79 -0.16
N PHE A 142 -14.52 7.13 0.59
CA PHE A 142 -13.16 7.12 0.06
C PHE A 142 -12.76 5.77 -0.54
N PHE A 143 -13.09 4.65 0.11
CA PHE A 143 -12.79 3.33 -0.45
C PHE A 143 -13.73 2.94 -1.59
N GLU A 144 -14.94 3.49 -1.65
CA GLU A 144 -15.88 3.25 -2.75
C GLU A 144 -15.46 3.96 -4.04
N GLU A 145 -14.74 5.08 -3.94
CA GLU A 145 -14.15 5.78 -5.09
C GLU A 145 -12.98 5.02 -5.73
N LEU A 146 -12.37 4.07 -5.02
CA LEU A 146 -11.21 3.32 -5.51
C LEU A 146 -11.63 1.96 -6.08
N VAL A 147 -12.31 1.92 -7.22
CA VAL A 147 -12.87 0.67 -7.75
C VAL A 147 -11.84 -0.11 -8.55
N ASP A 148 -10.99 0.60 -9.29
CA ASP A 148 -9.98 -0.02 -10.14
C ASP A 148 -8.57 0.58 -9.99
N LEU A 149 -7.65 0.08 -10.80
CA LEU A 149 -6.25 0.48 -10.81
C LEU A 149 -6.03 1.93 -11.26
N GLU A 150 -6.89 2.47 -12.12
CA GLU A 150 -6.79 3.86 -12.58
C GLU A 150 -7.21 4.81 -11.47
N ASP A 151 -8.28 4.51 -10.73
CA ASP A 151 -8.69 5.28 -9.56
C ASP A 151 -7.54 5.38 -8.53
N CYS A 152 -6.86 4.25 -8.31
CA CYS A 152 -5.72 4.18 -7.40
C CYS A 152 -4.55 5.01 -7.92
N LYS A 153 -4.23 4.93 -9.21
CA LYS A 153 -3.15 5.71 -9.83
C LYS A 153 -3.42 7.22 -9.71
N VAL A 154 -4.64 7.66 -10.00
CA VAL A 154 -5.06 9.07 -9.86
C VAL A 154 -4.87 9.55 -8.41
N LEU A 155 -5.36 8.76 -7.45
CA LEU A 155 -5.17 9.06 -6.03
C LEU A 155 -3.69 9.16 -5.67
N LEU A 156 -2.91 8.12 -5.98
CA LEU A 156 -1.52 8.04 -5.56
C LEU A 156 -0.66 9.15 -6.19
N ASN A 157 -0.92 9.53 -7.44
CA ASN A 157 -0.24 10.65 -8.08
C ASN A 157 -0.51 12.00 -7.40
N LYS A 158 -1.68 12.17 -6.76
CA LYS A 158 -1.99 13.34 -5.94
C LYS A 158 -1.10 13.43 -4.69
N TYR A 159 -0.72 12.30 -4.08
CA TYR A 159 -0.04 12.27 -2.77
C TYR A 159 1.45 11.89 -2.83
N LEU A 160 1.84 10.94 -3.66
CA LEU A 160 3.22 10.44 -3.74
C LEU A 160 4.05 11.13 -4.82
N LYS A 161 3.44 11.68 -5.87
CA LYS A 161 4.12 12.25 -7.06
C LYS A 161 5.34 11.40 -7.48
N SER A 162 5.14 10.10 -7.63
CA SER A 162 6.21 9.13 -7.77
C SER A 162 5.94 8.17 -8.93
N ASP A 163 6.95 7.95 -9.76
CA ASP A 163 6.95 6.96 -10.84
C ASP A 163 6.72 5.52 -10.34
N ALA A 164 6.95 5.27 -9.04
CA ALA A 164 6.67 3.98 -8.42
C ALA A 164 5.19 3.59 -8.58
N VAL A 165 4.27 4.57 -8.57
CA VAL A 165 2.84 4.34 -8.76
C VAL A 165 2.54 3.73 -10.13
N ASP A 166 3.14 4.29 -11.18
CA ASP A 166 2.96 3.80 -12.55
C ASP A 166 3.52 2.38 -12.70
N ILE A 167 4.65 2.09 -12.05
CA ILE A 167 5.26 0.75 -12.06
C ILE A 167 4.38 -0.27 -11.33
N TRP A 168 3.89 0.04 -10.13
CA TRP A 168 3.01 -0.86 -9.38
C TRP A 168 1.72 -1.15 -10.14
N THR A 169 1.17 -0.11 -10.78
CA THR A 169 -0.03 -0.19 -11.61
C THR A 169 0.21 -1.06 -12.84
N ALA A 170 1.35 -0.88 -13.52
CA ALA A 170 1.73 -1.70 -14.67
C ALA A 170 1.89 -3.19 -14.30
N LEU A 171 2.55 -3.50 -13.18
CA LEU A 171 2.70 -4.87 -12.67
C LEU A 171 1.36 -5.48 -12.31
N ALA A 172 0.42 -4.71 -11.76
CA ALA A 172 -0.94 -5.20 -11.54
C ALA A 172 -1.66 -5.47 -12.87
N TYR A 173 -1.51 -4.61 -13.88
CA TYR A 173 -2.10 -4.82 -15.20
C TYR A 173 -1.57 -6.07 -15.91
N THR A 174 -0.29 -6.43 -15.76
CA THR A 174 0.24 -7.67 -16.35
C THR A 174 -0.46 -8.90 -15.80
N SER A 175 -0.68 -8.97 -14.48
CA SER A 175 -1.42 -10.10 -13.86
C SER A 175 -2.89 -10.22 -14.27
N LEU A 176 -3.47 -9.10 -14.74
CA LEU A 176 -4.83 -9.06 -15.26
C LEU A 176 -4.90 -9.30 -16.77
N GLY A 177 -3.78 -9.64 -17.42
CA GLY A 177 -3.70 -9.83 -18.88
C GLY A 177 -3.82 -8.54 -19.69
N LYS A 178 -3.77 -7.37 -19.04
CA LYS A 178 -3.87 -6.05 -19.69
C LYS A 178 -2.49 -5.56 -20.16
N HIS A 179 -1.82 -6.38 -20.96
CA HIS A 179 -0.41 -6.18 -21.35
C HIS A 179 -0.17 -4.86 -22.09
N TYR A 180 -1.13 -4.43 -22.92
CA TYR A 180 -1.05 -3.15 -23.63
C TYR A 180 -0.94 -1.95 -22.67
N LEU A 181 -1.81 -1.90 -21.65
CA LEU A 181 -1.80 -0.83 -20.65
C LEU A 181 -0.53 -0.87 -19.79
N ALA A 182 -0.09 -2.09 -19.41
CA ALA A 182 1.16 -2.25 -18.68
C ALA A 182 2.37 -1.72 -19.49
N LYS A 183 2.44 -2.07 -20.78
CA LYS A 183 3.49 -1.59 -21.69
C LYS A 183 3.49 -0.07 -21.80
N GLU A 184 2.32 0.54 -22.01
CA GLU A 184 2.19 1.99 -22.14
C GLU A 184 2.74 2.72 -20.92
N LEU A 185 2.30 2.33 -19.71
CA LEU A 185 2.77 2.91 -18.46
C LEU A 185 4.28 2.77 -18.27
N VAL A 186 4.83 1.59 -18.56
CA VAL A 186 6.25 1.32 -18.38
C VAL A 186 7.09 2.13 -19.35
N LEU A 187 6.71 2.21 -20.62
CA LEU A 187 7.42 3.01 -21.61
C LEU A 187 7.44 4.49 -21.22
N ASP A 188 6.35 5.01 -20.67
CA ASP A 188 6.30 6.39 -20.19
C ASP A 188 7.21 6.64 -18.98
N VAL A 189 7.32 5.68 -18.06
CA VAL A 189 8.30 5.72 -16.96
C VAL A 189 9.73 5.65 -17.50
N LEU A 190 10.02 4.76 -18.46
CA LEU A 190 11.36 4.57 -19.01
C LEU A 190 11.87 5.79 -19.81
N LYS A 191 10.97 6.58 -20.41
CA LYS A 191 11.30 7.85 -21.09
C LYS A 191 11.75 8.94 -20.11
N LYS A 192 11.41 8.84 -18.83
CA LYS A 192 11.82 9.82 -17.81
C LYS A 192 13.32 9.65 -17.53
N ASN A 193 14.05 10.78 -17.51
CA ASN A 193 15.49 10.80 -17.24
C ASN A 193 15.83 10.57 -15.75
N GLU A 194 14.82 10.63 -14.88
CA GLU A 194 14.99 10.60 -13.42
C GLU A 194 15.10 9.17 -12.86
N VAL A 195 14.67 8.16 -13.61
CA VAL A 195 14.74 6.75 -13.18
C VAL A 195 16.16 6.23 -13.33
N LYS A 196 16.76 5.76 -12.23
CA LYS A 196 18.12 5.20 -12.22
C LYS A 196 18.25 4.03 -13.21
N PRO A 197 19.37 3.87 -13.95
CA PRO A 197 19.55 2.79 -14.92
C PRO A 197 19.32 1.38 -14.35
N ARG A 198 19.80 1.12 -13.13
CA ARG A 198 19.57 -0.16 -12.43
C ARG A 198 18.08 -0.45 -12.21
N ILE A 199 17.29 0.57 -11.91
CA ILE A 199 15.83 0.44 -11.74
C ILE A 199 15.18 0.19 -13.10
N LYS A 200 15.58 0.90 -14.15
CA LYS A 200 15.09 0.68 -15.53
C LYS A 200 15.28 -0.76 -15.97
N LYS A 201 16.50 -1.32 -15.85
CA LYS A 201 16.80 -2.71 -16.19
C LYS A 201 15.88 -3.70 -15.46
N ARG A 202 15.62 -3.47 -14.17
CA ARG A 202 14.74 -4.35 -13.38
C ARG A 202 13.28 -4.25 -13.77
N ILE A 203 12.78 -3.04 -14.04
CA ILE A 203 11.41 -2.85 -14.55
C ILE A 203 11.25 -3.62 -15.85
N ILE A 204 12.19 -3.47 -16.79
CA ILE A 204 12.18 -4.18 -18.08
C ILE A 204 12.14 -5.69 -17.84
N HIS A 205 13.11 -6.21 -17.09
CA HIS A 205 13.21 -7.63 -16.78
C HIS A 205 11.91 -8.20 -16.17
N TRP A 206 11.29 -7.50 -15.23
CA TRP A 206 10.05 -7.96 -14.59
C TRP A 206 8.82 -7.89 -15.48
N ILE A 207 8.70 -6.88 -16.30
CA ILE A 207 7.56 -6.73 -17.20
C ILE A 207 7.65 -7.77 -18.33
N GLU A 208 8.86 -8.00 -18.86
CA GLU A 208 9.11 -9.01 -19.89
C GLU A 208 8.98 -10.45 -19.35
N SER A 209 9.41 -10.72 -18.10
CA SER A 209 9.20 -12.05 -17.48
C SER A 209 7.72 -12.40 -17.26
N LYS A 210 6.84 -11.40 -17.32
CA LYS A 210 5.37 -11.56 -17.30
C LYS A 210 4.76 -11.60 -18.72
N GLY A 211 5.58 -11.68 -19.77
CA GLY A 211 5.14 -11.83 -21.16
C GLY A 211 4.73 -10.53 -21.85
N VAL A 212 5.18 -9.38 -21.35
CA VAL A 212 4.96 -8.07 -22.00
C VAL A 212 6.22 -7.64 -22.73
N ASP A 213 6.20 -7.75 -24.06
CA ASP A 213 7.29 -7.27 -24.91
C ASP A 213 7.32 -5.73 -24.94
N LEU A 214 8.39 -5.14 -24.40
CA LEU A 214 8.58 -3.70 -24.38
C LEU A 214 9.22 -3.17 -25.67
N GLY A 215 9.86 -4.02 -26.48
CA GLY A 215 10.61 -3.61 -27.67
C GLY A 215 11.83 -2.74 -27.35
N VAL A 216 12.36 -2.84 -26.12
CA VAL A 216 13.57 -2.13 -25.69
C VAL A 216 14.76 -3.08 -25.89
N PRO A 217 15.85 -2.64 -26.54
CA PRO A 217 17.05 -3.46 -26.68
C PRO A 217 17.56 -3.91 -25.31
N ASN A 218 17.88 -5.19 -25.14
CA ASN A 218 18.58 -5.64 -23.94
C ASN A 218 20.03 -5.14 -24.01
N ASP A 219 20.39 -4.17 -23.15
CA ASP A 219 21.75 -3.63 -23.06
C ASP A 219 22.82 -4.71 -22.79
N ASP A 220 22.41 -5.90 -22.33
CA ASP A 220 23.31 -7.04 -22.11
C ASP A 220 23.85 -7.63 -23.43
N ASP A 221 23.23 -7.30 -24.57
CA ASP A 221 23.75 -7.61 -25.92
C ASP A 221 24.90 -6.68 -26.36
N GLU A 222 25.07 -5.52 -25.73
CA GLU A 222 26.18 -4.60 -26.00
C GLU A 222 27.38 -4.81 -25.06
N GLN A 223 27.16 -5.22 -23.80
CA GLN A 223 28.28 -5.49 -22.88
C GLN A 223 29.04 -6.79 -23.18
N ASN A 224 28.39 -7.78 -23.83
CA ASN A 224 29.07 -8.97 -24.35
C ASN A 224 29.88 -8.71 -25.64
N LYS A 225 29.90 -7.47 -26.15
CA LYS A 225 30.72 -7.06 -27.31
C LYS A 225 31.96 -6.24 -26.91
N ILE A 226 32.21 -6.01 -25.62
CA ILE A 226 33.43 -5.35 -25.16
C ILE A 226 34.52 -6.40 -24.93
N ASP A 227 35.26 -6.63 -26.01
CA ASP A 227 36.65 -7.10 -26.12
C ASP A 227 37.23 -8.01 -25.03
N ILE A 228 37.27 -9.31 -25.34
CA ILE A 228 38.35 -10.20 -24.90
C ILE A 228 39.58 -9.90 -25.76
N SER A 229 40.17 -8.71 -25.58
CA SER A 229 41.47 -8.36 -26.17
C SER A 229 42.35 -7.59 -25.19
N SER A 230 42.43 -8.04 -23.93
CA SER A 230 43.55 -7.64 -23.06
C SER A 230 44.73 -8.56 -23.33
N GLY A 231 45.68 -8.02 -24.10
CA GLY A 231 46.91 -8.67 -24.49
C GLY A 231 47.76 -9.16 -23.32
N ARG A 232 48.56 -10.18 -23.63
CA ARG A 232 49.70 -10.60 -22.83
C ARG A 232 50.67 -9.41 -22.74
N TYR A 233 50.94 -8.93 -21.54
CA TYR A 233 52.12 -8.12 -21.28
C TYR A 233 53.35 -9.03 -21.14
N PRO A 234 54.53 -8.64 -21.68
CA PRO A 234 55.80 -9.32 -21.47
C PRO A 234 56.32 -9.18 -20.04
#